data_AF-A0A2P8W259-F1
#
_entry.id   AF-A0A2P8W259-F1
#
_cell.length_a   1.000
_cell.length_b   1.000
_cell.length_c   1.000
_cell.angle_alpha   90.00
_cell.angle_beta   90.00
_cell.angle_gamma   90.00
#
_symmetry.space_group_name_H-M   'P 1'
#
loop_
_entity.id
_entity.type
_entity.pdbx_description
1 polymer ?
#
loop_
_entity_poly.entity_id
_entity_poly.type
_entity_poly.pdbx_seq_one_letter_code
_entity_poly.pdbx_strand_id
1 'polypeptide(L)'
;MKPLPKERRFETMSYLPPLTDSQIERQIAYILKQGYFPAVEFNEASNPEEYYWTMWKLPLFNATSTQEVLSEVQACRSEYSNCYIRVVGFDNVKQCQIASFIVHKPGASSSGYRY
;
A
#
# COMPACT_ATOMS: atom_id res chain seq x y z
N MET A 1 3.81 -26.44 -22.91
CA MET A 1 2.71 -25.64 -22.34
C MET A 1 2.59 -26.00 -20.88
N LYS A 2 2.67 -25.04 -19.94
CA LYS A 2 2.38 -25.28 -18.51
C LYS A 2 1.02 -24.65 -18.19
N PRO A 3 0.11 -25.33 -17.48
CA PRO A 3 -1.12 -24.69 -17.01
C PRO A 3 -0.77 -23.61 -15.98
N LEU A 4 -1.46 -22.47 -16.04
CA LEU A 4 -1.26 -21.37 -15.10
C LEU A 4 -1.86 -21.76 -13.74
N PRO A 5 -1.11 -21.63 -12.63
CA PRO A 5 -1.64 -21.91 -11.30
C PRO A 5 -2.69 -20.86 -10.90
N LYS A 6 -3.64 -21.28 -10.04
CA LYS A 6 -4.58 -20.37 -9.40
C LYS A 6 -3.90 -19.72 -8.19
N GLU A 7 -3.81 -18.41 -8.18
CA GLU A 7 -3.19 -17.63 -7.11
C GLU A 7 -4.04 -16.36 -6.87
N ARG A 8 -4.27 -16.00 -5.60
CA ARG A 8 -5.00 -14.77 -5.25
C ARG A 8 -4.16 -13.55 -5.60
N ARG A 9 -4.79 -12.54 -6.19
CA ARG A 9 -4.18 -11.27 -6.60
C ARG A 9 -4.83 -10.12 -5.83
N PHE A 10 -4.18 -8.96 -5.88
CA PHE A 10 -4.51 -7.81 -5.05
C PHE A 10 -4.40 -6.50 -5.86
N GLU A 11 -4.99 -6.51 -7.05
CA GLU A 11 -4.96 -5.39 -8.01
C GLU A 11 -3.54 -4.98 -8.44
N THR A 12 -3.33 -3.67 -8.67
CA THR A 12 -2.12 -3.08 -9.23
C THR A 12 -0.85 -3.59 -8.56
N MET A 13 0.15 -3.94 -9.38
CA MET A 13 1.45 -4.52 -8.98
C MET A 13 1.42 -5.96 -8.44
N SER A 14 0.27 -6.59 -8.21
CA SER A 14 0.21 -7.92 -7.57
C SER A 14 0.63 -9.12 -8.44
N TYR A 15 0.89 -8.88 -9.73
CA TYR A 15 1.47 -9.86 -10.67
C TYR A 15 2.99 -9.71 -10.83
N LEU A 16 3.57 -8.65 -10.28
CA LEU A 16 5.02 -8.43 -10.28
C LEU A 16 5.67 -9.24 -9.14
N PRO A 17 7.00 -9.43 -9.16
CA PRO A 17 7.72 -9.81 -7.97
C PRO A 17 7.37 -8.88 -6.79
N PRO A 18 7.34 -9.38 -5.54
CA PRO A 18 7.06 -8.54 -4.37
C PRO A 18 7.96 -7.30 -4.36
N LEU A 19 7.34 -6.13 -4.18
CA LEU A 19 8.07 -4.87 -4.17
C LEU A 19 9.07 -4.84 -3.00
N THR A 20 10.29 -4.39 -3.26
CA THR A 20 11.26 -4.05 -2.21
C THR A 20 10.87 -2.73 -1.55
N ASP A 21 11.39 -2.46 -0.34
CA ASP A 21 11.14 -1.20 0.36
C ASP A 21 11.57 0.00 -0.50
N SER A 22 12.71 -0.09 -1.19
CA SER A 22 13.15 0.94 -2.14
C SER A 22 12.24 1.10 -3.37
N GLN A 23 11.52 0.06 -3.80
CA GLN A 23 10.52 0.17 -4.86
C GLN A 23 9.24 0.83 -4.36
N ILE A 24 8.80 0.49 -3.14
CA ILE A 24 7.66 1.13 -2.46
C ILE A 24 7.96 2.62 -2.26
N GLU A 25 9.15 2.96 -1.78
CA GLU A 25 9.60 4.34 -1.60
C GLU A 25 9.51 5.13 -2.91
N ARG A 26 9.95 4.55 -4.03
CA ARG A 26 9.82 5.19 -5.35
C ARG A 26 8.38 5.43 -5.78
N GLN A 27 7.44 4.53 -5.43
CA GLN A 27 6.01 4.77 -5.70
C GLN A 27 5.46 5.90 -4.84
N ILE A 28 5.85 5.97 -3.56
CA ILE A 28 5.48 7.08 -2.67
C ILE A 28 6.07 8.40 -3.18
N ALA A 29 7.34 8.40 -3.59
CA ALA A 29 7.99 9.57 -4.18
C ALA A 29 7.24 10.06 -5.43
N TYR A 30 6.73 9.15 -6.25
CA TYR A 30 5.87 9.50 -7.38
C TYR A 30 4.58 10.18 -6.92
N ILE A 31 3.86 9.63 -5.94
CA ILE A 31 2.63 10.23 -5.38
C ILE A 31 2.91 11.67 -4.91
N LEU A 32 3.95 11.87 -4.11
CA LEU A 32 4.34 13.20 -3.60
C LEU A 32 4.76 14.15 -4.72
N LYS A 33 5.58 13.69 -5.68
CA LYS A 33 6.05 14.50 -6.81
C LYS A 33 4.91 14.99 -7.69
N GLN A 34 3.84 14.21 -7.83
CA GLN A 34 2.65 14.61 -8.58
C GLN A 34 1.72 15.55 -7.79
N GLY A 35 2.01 15.84 -6.52
CA GLY A 35 1.17 16.66 -5.65
C GLY A 35 -0.06 15.93 -5.12
N TYR A 36 -0.07 14.60 -5.15
CA TYR A 36 -1.14 13.78 -4.62
C TYR A 36 -0.98 13.54 -3.12
N PHE A 37 -2.08 13.27 -2.43
CA PHE A 37 -2.10 13.03 -0.99
C PHE A 37 -2.00 11.52 -0.69
N PRO A 38 -0.90 11.05 -0.07
CA PRO A 38 -0.80 9.66 0.35
C PRO A 38 -1.76 9.36 1.51
N ALA A 39 -2.30 8.15 1.55
CA ALA A 39 -2.95 7.61 2.74
C ALA A 39 -2.60 6.13 2.89
N VAL A 40 -2.77 5.64 4.11
CA VAL A 40 -2.58 4.23 4.47
C VAL A 40 -3.94 3.67 4.88
N GLU A 41 -4.26 2.50 4.36
CA GLU A 41 -5.50 1.80 4.67
C GLU A 41 -5.21 0.34 4.97
N PHE A 42 -6.00 -0.26 5.84
CA PHE A 42 -5.86 -1.65 6.25
C PHE A 42 -7.20 -2.36 6.37
N ASN A 43 -7.18 -3.68 6.20
CA ASN A 43 -8.36 -4.54 6.35
C ASN A 43 -7.91 -5.97 6.67
N GLU A 44 -8.68 -6.69 7.48
CA GLU A 44 -8.47 -8.09 7.85
C GLU A 44 -8.60 -9.00 6.63
N ALA A 45 -9.48 -8.64 5.68
CA ALA A 45 -9.71 -9.36 4.43
C ALA A 45 -9.43 -8.48 3.20
N SER A 46 -9.29 -9.12 2.04
CA SER A 46 -9.08 -8.43 0.76
C SER A 46 -10.15 -8.86 -0.25
N ASN A 47 -11.42 -8.67 0.11
CA ASN A 47 -12.55 -9.04 -0.73
C ASN A 47 -12.78 -7.97 -1.80
N PRO A 48 -12.79 -8.32 -3.10
CA PRO A 48 -12.90 -7.34 -4.18
C PRO A 48 -14.28 -6.68 -4.27
N GLU A 49 -15.31 -7.27 -3.65
CA GLU A 49 -16.68 -6.72 -3.60
C GLU A 49 -16.82 -5.60 -2.54
N GLU A 50 -15.84 -5.44 -1.67
CA GLU A 50 -15.87 -4.48 -0.57
C GLU A 50 -15.28 -3.13 -1.00
N TYR A 51 -16.08 -2.07 -0.88
CA TYR A 51 -15.67 -0.73 -1.31
C TYR A 51 -14.66 -0.07 -0.38
N TYR A 52 -14.73 -0.34 0.93
CA TYR A 52 -14.03 0.43 1.95
C TYR A 52 -13.06 -0.43 2.75
N TRP A 53 -11.88 0.13 3.00
CA TRP A 53 -10.93 -0.37 3.98
C TRP A 53 -10.84 0.64 5.12
N THR A 54 -10.39 0.20 6.29
CA THR A 54 -10.25 1.08 7.44
C THR A 54 -9.07 2.02 7.21
N MET A 55 -9.30 3.32 7.37
CA MET A 55 -8.26 4.34 7.23
C MET A 55 -7.32 4.30 8.44
N TRP A 56 -6.01 4.29 8.19
CA TRP A 56 -5.01 4.53 9.22
C TRP A 56 -4.84 6.03 9.43
N LYS A 57 -5.29 6.52 10.60
CA LYS A 57 -5.30 7.94 10.95
C LYS A 57 -6.06 8.78 9.90
N LEU A 58 -5.36 9.66 9.18
CA LEU A 58 -5.88 10.55 8.14
C LEU A 58 -4.93 10.55 6.94
N PRO A 59 -5.37 10.96 5.74
CA PRO A 59 -4.47 11.20 4.63
C PRO A 59 -3.38 12.21 5.02
N LEU A 60 -2.15 11.97 4.57
CA LEU A 60 -1.00 12.78 4.91
C LEU A 60 -0.95 14.02 4.00
N PHE A 61 -1.91 14.93 4.18
CA PHE A 61 -2.13 16.10 3.30
C PHE A 61 -0.90 16.99 3.11
N ASN A 62 -0.03 17.07 4.11
CA ASN A 62 1.16 17.91 4.10
C ASN A 62 2.47 17.09 4.09
N ALA A 63 2.42 15.80 3.75
CA ALA A 63 3.64 15.00 3.67
C ALA A 63 4.60 15.58 2.62
N THR A 64 5.85 15.80 3.01
CA THR A 64 6.88 16.35 2.12
C THR A 64 7.99 15.35 1.82
N SER A 65 8.11 14.29 2.62
CA SER A 65 9.11 13.24 2.46
C SER A 65 8.48 11.85 2.37
N THR A 66 9.15 10.95 1.65
CA THR A 66 8.77 9.53 1.58
C THR A 66 8.83 8.86 2.95
N GLN A 67 9.77 9.29 3.80
CA GLN A 67 9.99 8.74 5.12
C GLN A 67 8.80 8.95 6.06
N GLU A 68 8.11 10.09 5.97
CA GLU A 68 6.87 10.33 6.73
C GLU A 68 5.82 9.26 6.41
N VAL A 69 5.57 9.00 5.13
CA VAL A 69 4.60 7.97 4.70
C VAL A 69 5.05 6.57 5.10
N LEU A 70 6.33 6.25 4.90
CA LEU A 70 6.89 4.95 5.28
C LEU A 70 6.81 4.71 6.79
N SER A 71 7.04 5.74 7.62
CA SER A 71 6.90 5.62 9.07
C SER A 71 5.47 5.26 9.49
N GLU A 72 4.46 5.83 8.84
CA GLU A 72 3.06 5.50 9.10
C GLU A 72 2.71 4.09 8.61
N VAL A 73 3.27 3.64 7.48
CA VAL A 73 3.15 2.24 7.04
C VAL A 73 3.76 1.28 8.07
N GLN A 74 4.95 1.59 8.62
CA GLN A 74 5.57 0.73 9.63
C GLN A 74 4.80 0.74 10.96
N ALA A 75 4.28 1.89 11.38
CA ALA A 75 3.41 1.99 12.56
C ALA A 75 2.13 1.15 12.38
N CYS A 76 1.45 1.29 11.23
CA CYS A 76 0.27 0.50 10.90
C CYS A 76 0.57 -1.00 10.85
N ARG A 77 1.71 -1.40 10.27
CA ARG A 77 2.18 -2.81 10.24
C ARG A 77 2.44 -3.37 11.63
N SER A 78 2.94 -2.54 12.55
CA SER A 78 3.25 -2.96 13.92
C SER A 78 1.98 -3.19 14.73
N GLU A 79 0.99 -2.30 14.59
CA GLU A 79 -0.31 -2.40 15.27
C GLU A 79 -1.21 -3.49 14.65
N TYR A 80 -1.29 -3.55 13.32
CA TYR A 80 -2.19 -4.42 12.56
C TYR A 80 -1.42 -5.42 11.69
N SER A 81 -0.49 -6.15 12.32
CA SER A 81 0.35 -7.16 11.66
C SER A 81 -0.42 -8.36 11.07
N ASN A 82 -1.68 -8.54 11.48
CA ASN A 82 -2.60 -9.55 10.97
C ASN A 82 -3.54 -9.02 9.87
N CYS A 83 -3.33 -7.79 9.38
CA CYS A 83 -4.15 -7.19 8.32
C CYS A 83 -3.38 -7.02 7.00
N TYR A 84 -4.11 -6.91 5.90
CA TYR A 84 -3.58 -6.35 4.67
C TYR A 84 -3.41 -4.84 4.86
N ILE A 85 -2.34 -4.28 4.31
CA ILE A 85 -2.12 -2.82 4.33
C ILE A 85 -1.79 -2.38 2.91
N ARG A 86 -2.44 -1.30 2.47
CA ARG A 86 -2.19 -0.66 1.19
C ARG A 86 -1.81 0.80 1.38
N VAL A 87 -0.98 1.28 0.47
CA VAL A 87 -0.77 2.72 0.27
C VAL A 87 -1.66 3.14 -0.89
N VAL A 88 -2.38 4.24 -0.69
CA VAL A 88 -3.18 4.89 -1.72
C VAL A 88 -2.72 6.33 -1.93
N GLY A 89 -2.95 6.86 -3.12
CA GLY A 89 -2.73 8.27 -3.43
C GLY A 89 -4.02 8.90 -3.94
N PHE A 90 -4.38 10.07 -3.40
CA PHE A 90 -5.57 10.81 -3.80
C PHE A 90 -5.22 12.07 -4.59
N ASP A 91 -5.91 12.29 -5.70
CA ASP A 91 -5.90 13.54 -6.46
C ASP A 91 -7.15 14.34 -6.05
N ASN A 92 -6.92 15.50 -5.42
CA ASN A 92 -8.00 16.38 -4.95
C ASN A 92 -8.62 17.22 -6.06
N VAL A 93 -7.94 17.39 -7.19
CA VAL A 93 -8.47 18.13 -8.35
C VAL A 93 -9.45 17.25 -9.10
N LYS A 94 -9.07 16.01 -9.39
CA LYS A 94 -9.96 15.02 -10.02
C LYS A 94 -10.94 14.37 -9.03
N GLN A 95 -10.71 14.55 -7.73
CA GLN A 95 -11.46 13.93 -6.64
C GLN A 95 -11.53 12.41 -6.78
N CYS A 96 -10.39 11.77 -7.02
CA CYS A 96 -10.31 10.32 -7.15
C CYS A 96 -9.01 9.74 -6.57
N GLN A 97 -9.04 8.43 -6.29
CA GLN A 97 -7.86 7.67 -5.96
C GLN A 97 -7.07 7.35 -7.24
N ILE A 98 -5.80 7.76 -7.32
CA ILE A 98 -4.96 7.64 -8.51
C ILE A 98 -3.90 6.53 -8.42
N ALA A 99 -3.67 6.01 -7.21
CA ALA A 99 -2.69 4.97 -6.93
C ALA A 99 -3.22 4.09 -5.80
N SER A 100 -2.98 2.79 -5.90
CA SER A 100 -3.35 1.82 -4.87
C SER A 100 -2.51 0.56 -5.07
N PHE A 101 -1.76 0.16 -4.04
CA PHE A 101 -1.00 -1.09 -4.07
C PHE A 101 -0.77 -1.61 -2.65
N ILE A 102 -0.78 -2.94 -2.51
CA ILE A 102 -0.50 -3.62 -1.24
C ILE A 102 0.98 -3.46 -0.86
N VAL A 103 1.22 -3.04 0.38
CA VAL A 103 2.56 -2.94 0.99
C VAL A 103 2.79 -3.99 2.09
N HIS A 104 1.74 -4.64 2.57
CA HIS A 104 1.81 -5.70 3.56
C HIS A 104 0.67 -6.72 3.40
N LYS A 105 0.98 -8.00 3.62
CA LYS A 105 0.01 -9.11 3.65
C LYS A 105 0.10 -9.83 4.99
N PRO A 106 -1.02 -10.22 5.61
CA PRO A 106 -1.01 -10.92 6.87
C PRO A 106 -0.35 -12.29 6.75
N GLY A 107 0.37 -12.70 7.78
CA GLY A 107 1.05 -14.01 7.81
C GLY A 107 2.23 -14.14 6.84
N ALA A 108 2.56 -13.09 6.08
CA ALA A 108 3.85 -13.02 5.42
C ALA A 108 4.91 -12.91 6.52
N SER A 109 5.66 -13.98 6.75
CA SER A 109 6.77 -13.96 7.71
C SER A 109 7.64 -12.75 7.40
N SER A 110 7.99 -11.99 8.44
CA SER A 110 8.98 -10.90 8.44
C SER A 110 10.40 -11.42 8.16
N SER A 111 10.55 -12.34 7.20
CA SER A 111 11.83 -12.77 6.67
C SER A 111 12.33 -11.66 5.74
N GLY A 112 12.97 -10.69 6.37
CA GLY A 112 13.74 -9.64 5.73
C GLY A 112 13.12 -8.26 5.92
N TYR A 113 13.61 -7.54 6.92
CA TYR A 113 14.15 -6.22 6.58
C TYR A 113 15.01 -6.40 5.34
N ARG A 114 14.52 -5.97 4.18
CA ARG A 114 15.37 -5.75 3.01
C ARG A 114 15.64 -4.25 3.00
N TYR A 115 16.61 -3.84 3.84
CA TYR A 115 17.26 -2.54 3.69
C TYR A 115 17.59 -2.29 2.21
#